data_AF-A0A2D8R3P1-F1
#
_entry.id   AF-A0A2D8R3P1-F1
#
_cell.length_a   1.000
_cell.length_b   1.000
_cell.length_c   1.000
_cell.angle_alpha   90.00
_cell.angle_beta   90.00
_cell.angle_gamma   90.00
#
_symmetry.space_group_name_H-M   'P 1'
#
loop_
_entity.id
_entity.type
_entity.pdbx_description
1 polymer ?
#
loop_
_entity_poly.entity_id
_entity_poly.type
_entity_poly.pdbx_seq_one_letter_code
_entity_poly.pdbx_strand_id
1 'polypeptide(L)'
;MTDKIAPIGHNNPPLEDRIFQEEGATIATVLAAVEARILREHEDAISEIEARAKTLSANAKRLPEKLDEAGLDKALDLLAEIGNHSGKASDEKTEITSDAKSTLDALTKRCKNLETGISALEKKLRPMIEEALIDQLQAENDQLPEGEKPHDSYTYRAQSGAKASISMNKAPSITDENLIPREYLVPDMKSIEKDFAAGKDIPGIVSIDKAALRLYKNG
;
A
#
# COMPACT_ATOMS: atom_id res chain seq x y z
N MET A 1 -13.37 24.90 -13.33
CA MET A 1 -12.99 24.20 -14.57
C MET A 1 -13.56 22.80 -14.46
N THR A 2 -14.34 22.40 -15.46
CA THR A 2 -15.20 21.20 -15.47
C THR A 2 -14.37 19.92 -15.53
N ASP A 3 -14.47 19.09 -14.50
CA ASP A 3 -14.01 17.69 -14.51
C ASP A 3 -14.80 16.90 -15.56
N LYS A 4 -14.20 16.76 -16.74
CA LYS A 4 -14.68 15.84 -17.76
C LYS A 4 -14.03 14.49 -17.51
N ILE A 5 -14.74 13.62 -16.81
CA ILE A 5 -14.46 12.18 -16.83
C ILE A 5 -14.60 11.75 -18.30
N ALA A 6 -13.50 11.35 -18.93
CA ALA A 6 -13.49 10.96 -20.34
C ALA A 6 -14.37 9.70 -20.54
N PRO A 7 -15.17 9.64 -21.62
CA PRO A 7 -16.04 8.50 -21.89
C PRO A 7 -15.21 7.24 -22.15
N ILE A 8 -15.67 6.13 -21.59
CA ILE A 8 -15.10 4.79 -21.78
C ILE A 8 -15.34 4.39 -23.24
N GLY A 9 -14.39 4.69 -24.12
CA GLY A 9 -14.42 4.41 -25.56
C GLY A 9 -13.29 3.48 -25.99
N HIS A 10 -13.58 2.65 -27.00
CA HIS A 10 -12.81 1.51 -27.54
C HIS A 10 -11.35 1.74 -27.98
N ASN A 11 -10.76 2.91 -27.72
CA ASN A 11 -9.35 3.21 -28.02
C ASN A 11 -8.52 3.59 -26.78
N ASN A 12 -9.07 3.42 -25.57
CA ASN A 12 -8.28 3.61 -24.36
C ASN A 12 -7.44 2.36 -24.07
N PRO A 13 -6.15 2.51 -23.70
CA PRO A 13 -5.35 1.39 -23.23
C PRO A 13 -6.06 0.74 -22.03
N PRO A 14 -5.92 -0.59 -21.86
CA PRO A 14 -6.58 -1.34 -20.79
C PRO A 14 -6.39 -0.65 -19.45
N LEU A 15 -7.36 -0.77 -18.54
CA LEU A 15 -7.34 -0.13 -17.22
C LEU A 15 -5.99 -0.36 -16.51
N GLU A 16 -5.42 -1.55 -16.72
CA GLU A 16 -4.11 -2.01 -16.25
C GLU A 16 -2.94 -1.07 -16.60
N ASP A 17 -2.96 -0.45 -17.78
CA ASP A 17 -1.93 0.44 -18.30
C ASP A 17 -2.12 1.90 -17.86
N ARG A 18 -3.35 2.27 -17.47
CA ARG A 18 -3.71 3.65 -17.09
C ARG A 18 -3.47 3.95 -15.62
N ILE A 19 -3.61 2.95 -14.74
CA ILE A 19 -3.50 3.12 -13.27
C ILE A 19 -2.09 3.59 -12.85
N PHE A 20 -1.07 3.34 -13.69
CA PHE A 20 0.33 3.70 -13.41
C PHE A 20 0.86 4.86 -14.26
N GLN A 21 0.07 5.41 -15.18
CA GLN A 21 0.50 6.51 -16.08
C GLN A 21 -0.15 7.86 -15.77
N GLU A 22 -1.31 7.89 -15.11
CA GLU A 22 -1.97 9.15 -14.71
C GLU A 22 -1.61 9.50 -13.25
N GLU A 23 -0.90 10.62 -13.03
CA GLU A 23 -0.53 11.15 -11.70
C GLU A 23 -1.73 11.39 -10.75
N GLY A 24 -2.98 11.29 -11.24
CA GLY A 24 -4.22 11.48 -10.48
C GLY A 24 -5.09 10.23 -10.28
N ALA A 25 -4.72 9.07 -10.83
CA ALA A 25 -5.50 7.85 -10.67
C ALA A 25 -5.33 7.30 -9.25
N THR A 26 -6.33 7.52 -8.40
CA THR A 26 -6.32 7.05 -7.01
C THR A 26 -6.83 5.61 -6.91
N ILE A 27 -6.47 4.91 -5.83
CA ILE A 27 -7.05 3.59 -5.49
C ILE A 27 -8.59 3.65 -5.51
N ALA A 28 -9.18 4.75 -5.07
CA ALA A 28 -10.64 4.94 -5.09
C ALA A 28 -11.21 4.93 -6.52
N THR A 29 -10.51 5.51 -7.49
CA THR A 29 -10.91 5.51 -8.91
C THR A 29 -10.90 4.09 -9.50
N VAL A 30 -9.92 3.27 -9.11
CA VAL A 30 -9.82 1.88 -9.55
C VAL A 30 -10.92 1.03 -8.92
N LEU A 31 -11.18 1.20 -7.63
CA LEU A 31 -12.25 0.50 -6.93
C LEU A 31 -13.63 0.85 -7.50
N ALA A 32 -13.89 2.13 -7.79
CA ALA A 32 -15.14 2.56 -8.42
C ALA A 32 -15.33 1.95 -9.83
N ALA A 33 -14.25 1.82 -10.61
CA ALA A 33 -14.31 1.18 -11.92
C ALA A 33 -14.56 -0.34 -11.83
N VAL A 34 -13.97 -1.01 -10.84
CA VAL A 34 -14.20 -2.42 -10.55
C VAL A 34 -15.63 -2.67 -10.10
N GLU A 35 -16.14 -1.85 -9.17
CA GLU A 35 -17.54 -1.89 -8.72
C GLU A 35 -18.50 -1.73 -9.90
N ALA A 36 -18.29 -0.70 -10.73
CA ALA A 36 -19.11 -0.46 -11.91
C ALA A 36 -19.05 -1.61 -12.93
N ARG A 37 -17.91 -2.32 -13.03
CA ARG A 37 -17.77 -3.49 -13.89
C ARG A 37 -18.57 -4.68 -13.36
N ILE A 38 -18.40 -5.03 -12.09
CA ILE A 38 -19.13 -6.15 -11.46
C ILE A 38 -20.64 -5.91 -11.55
N LEU A 39 -21.10 -4.68 -11.25
CA LEU A 39 -22.51 -4.34 -11.38
C LEU A 39 -23.02 -4.51 -12.80
N ARG A 40 -22.26 -4.08 -13.82
CA ARG A 40 -22.65 -4.22 -15.22
C ARG A 40 -22.67 -5.68 -15.69
N GLU A 41 -21.73 -6.50 -15.23
CA GLU A 41 -21.68 -7.93 -15.58
C GLU A 41 -22.91 -8.69 -15.06
N HIS A 42 -23.48 -8.27 -13.93
CA HIS A 42 -24.66 -8.91 -13.32
C HIS A 42 -25.98 -8.10 -13.46
N GLU A 43 -25.96 -6.96 -14.16
CA GLU A 43 -27.07 -5.99 -14.19
C GLU A 43 -28.36 -6.61 -14.76
N ASP A 44 -28.24 -7.36 -15.86
CA ASP A 44 -29.38 -8.01 -16.52
C ASP A 44 -29.98 -9.11 -15.64
N ALA A 45 -29.13 -9.94 -15.00
CA ALA A 45 -29.55 -11.01 -14.11
C ALA A 45 -30.26 -10.47 -12.86
N ILE A 46 -29.69 -9.44 -12.23
CA ILE A 46 -30.30 -8.73 -11.09
C ILE A 46 -31.65 -8.14 -11.51
N SER A 47 -31.70 -7.45 -12.65
CA SER A 47 -32.94 -6.82 -13.16
C SER A 47 -34.05 -7.84 -13.44
N GLU A 48 -33.71 -9.00 -14.01
CA GLU A 48 -34.66 -10.10 -14.22
C GLU A 48 -35.17 -10.65 -12.89
N ILE A 49 -34.27 -10.86 -11.92
CA ILE A 49 -34.62 -11.35 -10.58
C ILE A 49 -35.56 -10.37 -9.86
N GLU A 50 -35.28 -9.08 -9.92
CA GLU A 50 -36.11 -8.02 -9.34
C GLU A 50 -37.49 -7.93 -10.00
N ALA A 51 -37.56 -7.97 -11.33
CA ALA A 51 -38.82 -7.92 -12.08
C ALA A 51 -39.73 -9.12 -11.72
N ARG A 52 -39.13 -10.30 -11.62
CA ARG A 52 -39.85 -11.53 -11.26
C ARG A 52 -40.25 -11.55 -9.79
N ALA A 53 -39.44 -11.03 -8.89
CA ALA A 53 -39.80 -10.84 -7.48
C ALA A 53 -41.00 -9.87 -7.31
N LYS A 54 -41.02 -8.76 -8.07
CA LYS A 54 -42.18 -7.84 -8.09
C LYS A 54 -43.46 -8.53 -8.56
N THR A 55 -43.35 -9.35 -9.60
CA THR A 55 -44.50 -10.12 -10.14
C THR A 55 -45.03 -11.13 -9.12
N LEU A 56 -44.13 -11.88 -8.45
CA LEU A 56 -44.50 -12.82 -7.39
C LEU A 56 -45.13 -12.10 -6.18
N SER A 57 -44.59 -10.97 -5.76
CA SER A 57 -45.16 -10.16 -4.67
C SER A 57 -46.56 -9.63 -5.00
N ALA A 58 -46.81 -9.23 -6.26
CA ALA A 58 -48.12 -8.77 -6.69
C ALA A 58 -49.19 -9.89 -6.64
N ASN A 59 -48.79 -11.16 -6.78
CA ASN A 59 -49.70 -12.30 -6.69
C ASN A 59 -50.23 -12.53 -5.27
N ALA A 60 -49.53 -12.09 -4.23
CA ALA A 60 -50.00 -12.21 -2.84
C ALA A 60 -51.37 -11.55 -2.62
N LYS A 61 -51.65 -10.42 -3.31
CA LYS A 61 -52.94 -9.71 -3.24
C LYS A 61 -54.08 -10.41 -3.98
N ARG A 62 -53.77 -11.41 -4.80
CA ARG A 62 -54.73 -12.16 -5.63
C ARG A 62 -55.05 -13.55 -5.07
N LEU A 63 -54.45 -13.91 -3.94
CA LEU A 63 -54.72 -15.18 -3.28
C LEU A 63 -56.12 -15.19 -2.67
N PRO A 64 -56.92 -16.24 -2.90
CA PRO A 64 -58.25 -16.37 -2.29
C PRO A 64 -58.15 -16.63 -0.78
N GLU A 65 -59.16 -16.19 -0.01
CA GLU A 65 -59.20 -16.39 1.46
C GLU A 65 -59.30 -17.87 1.86
N LYS A 66 -59.84 -18.71 0.98
CA LYS A 66 -59.88 -20.18 1.12
C LYS A 66 -59.49 -20.83 -0.20
N LEU A 67 -58.67 -21.85 -0.12
CA LEU A 67 -58.29 -22.67 -1.27
C LEU A 67 -59.32 -23.80 -1.43
N ASP A 68 -59.89 -23.91 -2.62
CA ASP A 68 -60.54 -25.13 -3.07
C ASP A 68 -59.48 -26.10 -3.63
N GLU A 69 -59.90 -27.29 -4.06
CA GLU A 69 -59.00 -28.35 -4.53
C GLU A 69 -58.15 -27.88 -5.73
N ALA A 70 -58.77 -27.18 -6.70
CA ALA A 70 -58.07 -26.59 -7.85
C ALA A 70 -57.19 -25.39 -7.48
N GLY A 71 -57.50 -24.67 -6.40
CA GLY A 71 -56.68 -23.60 -5.84
C GLY A 71 -55.45 -24.13 -5.13
N LEU A 72 -55.53 -25.33 -4.53
CA LEU A 72 -54.42 -25.99 -3.84
C LEU A 72 -53.27 -26.30 -4.82
N ASP A 73 -53.59 -26.88 -5.98
CA ASP A 73 -52.60 -27.21 -7.01
C ASP A 73 -51.87 -25.94 -7.51
N LYS A 74 -52.62 -24.87 -7.79
CA LYS A 74 -52.05 -23.58 -8.21
C LYS A 74 -51.16 -22.94 -7.14
N ALA A 75 -51.50 -23.12 -5.86
CA ALA A 75 -50.71 -22.61 -4.75
C ALA A 75 -49.40 -23.40 -4.59
N LEU A 76 -49.43 -24.72 -4.82
CA LEU A 76 -48.24 -25.57 -4.82
C LEU A 76 -47.31 -25.23 -5.99
N ASP A 77 -47.85 -25.00 -7.20
CA ASP A 77 -47.09 -24.54 -8.35
C ASP A 77 -46.41 -23.18 -8.08
N LEU A 78 -47.14 -22.23 -7.50
CA LEU A 78 -46.59 -20.92 -7.13
C LEU A 78 -45.49 -21.04 -6.06
N LEU A 79 -45.64 -21.93 -5.07
CA LEU A 79 -44.61 -22.20 -4.07
C LEU A 79 -43.35 -22.80 -4.69
N ALA A 80 -43.50 -23.71 -5.66
CA ALA A 80 -42.38 -24.27 -6.41
C ALA A 80 -41.65 -23.19 -7.22
N GLU A 81 -42.39 -22.28 -7.87
CA GLU A 81 -41.80 -21.14 -8.58
C GLU A 81 -41.05 -20.18 -7.65
N ILE A 82 -41.61 -19.88 -6.46
CA ILE A 82 -40.95 -19.07 -5.44
C ILE A 82 -39.65 -19.75 -4.98
N GLY A 83 -39.69 -21.06 -4.73
CA GLY A 83 -38.51 -21.84 -4.35
C GLY A 83 -37.41 -21.78 -5.40
N ASN A 84 -37.76 -21.98 -6.67
CA ASN A 84 -36.82 -21.88 -7.79
C ASN A 84 -36.23 -20.47 -7.92
N HIS A 85 -37.05 -19.42 -7.73
CA HIS A 85 -36.59 -18.04 -7.81
C HIS A 85 -35.65 -17.66 -6.66
N SER A 86 -35.97 -18.12 -5.45
CA SER A 86 -35.09 -17.95 -4.29
C SER A 86 -33.76 -18.68 -4.46
N GLY A 87 -33.76 -19.85 -5.12
CA GLY A 87 -32.55 -20.59 -5.46
C GLY A 87 -31.67 -19.77 -6.40
N LYS A 88 -32.21 -19.30 -7.53
CA LYS A 88 -31.48 -18.46 -8.49
C LYS A 88 -30.89 -17.20 -7.87
N ALA A 89 -31.67 -16.51 -7.03
CA ALA A 89 -31.17 -15.31 -6.33
C ALA A 89 -30.02 -15.64 -5.36
N SER A 90 -30.05 -16.81 -4.73
CA SER A 90 -28.96 -17.27 -3.87
C SER A 90 -27.70 -17.62 -4.66
N ASP A 91 -27.86 -18.25 -5.83
CA ASP A 91 -26.76 -18.60 -6.71
C ASP A 91 -26.07 -17.34 -7.24
N GLU A 92 -26.84 -16.38 -7.78
CA GLU A 92 -26.34 -15.11 -8.28
C GLU A 92 -25.57 -14.32 -7.20
N LYS A 93 -26.12 -14.25 -5.99
CA LYS A 93 -25.45 -13.62 -4.84
C LYS A 93 -24.09 -14.28 -4.56
N THR A 94 -24.02 -15.60 -4.65
CA THR A 94 -22.79 -16.36 -4.40
C THR A 94 -21.75 -16.06 -5.47
N GLU A 95 -22.16 -15.95 -6.73
CA GLU A 95 -21.30 -15.62 -7.87
C GLU A 95 -20.73 -14.19 -7.75
N ILE A 96 -21.57 -13.18 -7.54
CA ILE A 96 -21.15 -11.78 -7.32
C ILE A 96 -20.13 -11.69 -6.16
N THR A 97 -20.41 -12.39 -5.05
CA THR A 97 -19.52 -12.39 -3.89
C THR A 97 -18.17 -13.04 -4.20
N SER A 98 -18.17 -14.11 -4.98
CA SER A 98 -16.95 -14.79 -5.43
C SER A 98 -16.10 -13.88 -6.31
N ASP A 99 -16.70 -13.20 -7.28
CA ASP A 99 -15.99 -12.33 -8.22
C ASP A 99 -15.42 -11.07 -7.56
N ALA A 100 -16.19 -10.46 -6.66
CA ALA A 100 -15.71 -9.36 -5.84
C ALA A 100 -14.49 -9.77 -4.99
N LYS A 101 -14.54 -10.97 -4.39
CA LYS A 101 -13.44 -11.50 -3.57
C LYS A 101 -12.19 -11.79 -4.41
N SER A 102 -12.36 -12.45 -5.56
CA SER A 102 -11.27 -12.75 -6.50
C SER A 102 -10.56 -11.46 -6.95
N THR A 103 -11.33 -10.42 -7.25
CA THR A 103 -10.77 -9.12 -7.65
C THR A 103 -10.02 -8.43 -6.51
N LEU A 104 -10.57 -8.45 -5.29
CA LEU A 104 -9.91 -7.91 -4.11
C LEU A 104 -8.60 -8.63 -3.79
N ASP A 105 -8.56 -9.95 -3.92
CA ASP A 105 -7.36 -10.77 -3.71
C ASP A 105 -6.28 -10.42 -4.74
N ALA A 106 -6.65 -10.23 -6.01
CA ALA A 106 -5.74 -9.83 -7.08
C ALA A 106 -5.14 -8.42 -6.82
N LEU A 107 -5.97 -7.45 -6.41
CA LEU A 107 -5.52 -6.11 -6.04
C LEU A 107 -4.58 -6.15 -4.83
N THR A 108 -4.94 -6.90 -3.80
CA THR A 108 -4.11 -7.06 -2.59
C THR A 108 -2.74 -7.63 -2.95
N LYS A 109 -2.68 -8.64 -3.84
CA LYS A 109 -1.42 -9.21 -4.32
C LYS A 109 -0.58 -8.18 -5.08
N ARG A 110 -1.19 -7.38 -5.97
CA ARG A 110 -0.49 -6.31 -6.70
C ARG A 110 0.08 -5.26 -5.75
N CYS A 111 -0.68 -4.82 -4.74
CA CYS A 111 -0.19 -3.88 -3.73
C CYS A 111 1.02 -4.42 -2.95
N LYS A 112 0.98 -5.69 -2.51
CA LYS A 112 2.12 -6.33 -1.84
C LYS A 112 3.38 -6.36 -2.71
N ASN A 113 3.24 -6.60 -4.01
CA ASN A 113 4.36 -6.58 -4.94
C ASN A 113 4.95 -5.18 -5.08
N LEU A 114 4.12 -4.13 -5.11
CA LEU A 114 4.58 -2.74 -5.13
C LEU A 114 5.32 -2.37 -3.84
N GLU A 115 4.78 -2.70 -2.67
CA GLU A 115 5.45 -2.49 -1.38
C GLU A 115 6.82 -3.17 -1.34
N THR A 116 6.88 -4.42 -1.80
CA THR A 116 8.14 -5.17 -1.90
C THR A 116 9.12 -4.50 -2.86
N GLY A 117 8.65 -4.06 -4.03
CA GLY A 117 9.46 -3.36 -5.02
C GLY A 117 10.01 -2.02 -4.52
N ILE A 118 9.16 -1.20 -3.88
CA ILE A 118 9.56 0.08 -3.27
C ILE A 118 10.59 -0.15 -2.17
N SER A 119 10.37 -1.13 -1.29
CA SER A 119 11.32 -1.43 -0.21
C SER A 119 12.67 -1.94 -0.75
N ALA A 120 12.65 -2.77 -1.80
CA ALA A 120 13.88 -3.20 -2.47
C ALA A 120 14.63 -2.02 -3.13
N LEU A 121 13.90 -1.12 -3.78
CA LEU A 121 14.48 0.08 -4.38
C LEU A 121 15.05 1.02 -3.31
N GLU A 122 14.36 1.22 -2.20
CA GLU A 122 14.85 2.02 -1.07
C GLU A 122 16.14 1.44 -0.49
N LYS A 123 16.17 0.11 -0.26
CA LYS A 123 17.37 -0.59 0.22
C LYS A 123 18.57 -0.43 -0.71
N LYS A 124 18.33 -0.30 -2.02
CA LYS A 124 19.39 -0.11 -3.02
C LYS A 124 19.83 1.36 -3.13
N LEU A 125 18.87 2.30 -3.17
CA LEU A 125 19.17 3.71 -3.41
C LEU A 125 19.71 4.42 -2.17
N ARG A 126 19.26 4.05 -0.96
CA ARG A 126 19.70 4.72 0.27
C ARG A 126 21.24 4.66 0.44
N PRO A 127 21.91 3.50 0.33
CA PRO A 127 23.37 3.43 0.38
C PRO A 127 24.06 4.22 -0.73
N MET A 128 23.53 4.19 -1.96
CA MET A 128 24.10 4.94 -3.09
C MET A 128 24.05 6.46 -2.86
N ILE A 129 22.97 6.97 -2.28
CA ILE A 129 22.85 8.38 -1.90
C ILE A 129 23.82 8.69 -0.75
N GLU A 130 23.91 7.80 0.24
CA GLU A 130 24.82 7.95 1.37
C GLU A 130 26.28 8.06 0.91
N GLU A 131 26.75 7.11 0.10
CA GLU A 131 28.10 7.12 -0.48
C GLU A 131 28.37 8.40 -1.29
N ALA A 132 27.45 8.77 -2.20
CA ALA A 132 27.64 9.96 -3.03
C ALA A 132 27.75 11.27 -2.22
N LEU A 133 26.99 11.39 -1.11
CA LEU A 133 27.07 12.57 -0.25
C LEU A 133 28.31 12.55 0.65
N ILE A 134 28.80 11.37 1.04
CA ILE A 134 30.10 11.23 1.73
C ILE A 134 31.23 11.68 0.80
N ASP A 135 31.25 11.20 -0.45
CA ASP A 135 32.26 11.58 -1.43
C ASP A 135 32.28 13.10 -1.68
N GLN A 136 31.09 13.72 -1.75
CA GLN A 136 30.98 15.18 -1.88
C GLN A 136 31.50 15.91 -0.64
N LEU A 137 31.16 15.46 0.57
CA LEU A 137 31.65 16.02 1.81
C LEU A 137 33.18 15.92 1.94
N GLN A 138 33.74 14.76 1.56
CA GLN A 138 35.20 14.55 1.57
C GLN A 138 35.89 15.45 0.55
N ALA A 139 35.35 15.57 -0.68
CA ALA A 139 35.91 16.44 -1.70
C ALA A 139 35.89 17.93 -1.31
N GLU A 140 34.88 18.39 -0.56
CA GLU A 140 34.86 19.73 0.02
C GLU A 140 35.93 19.89 1.11
N ASN A 141 36.08 18.90 1.99
CA ASN A 141 37.08 18.91 3.05
C ASN A 141 38.52 18.89 2.53
N ASP A 142 38.79 18.16 1.46
CA ASP A 142 40.13 18.06 0.84
C ASP A 142 40.58 19.39 0.20
N GLN A 143 39.64 20.29 -0.10
CA GLN A 143 39.93 21.61 -0.67
C GLN A 143 40.17 22.68 0.41
N LEU A 144 40.03 22.34 1.68
CA LEU A 144 40.20 23.30 2.77
C LEU A 144 41.68 23.68 2.95
N PRO A 145 42.00 24.98 3.12
CA PRO A 145 43.32 25.45 3.50
C PRO A 145 43.81 24.85 4.83
N GLU A 146 45.13 24.76 4.98
CA GLU A 146 45.75 24.24 6.20
C GLU A 146 45.32 25.07 7.44
N GLY A 147 44.68 24.41 8.41
CA GLY A 147 44.19 25.02 9.64
C GLY A 147 42.67 25.27 9.68
N GLU A 148 41.95 25.12 8.57
CA GLU A 148 40.48 25.12 8.58
C GLU A 148 39.92 23.78 9.09
N LYS A 149 38.78 23.84 9.79
CA LYS A 149 38.14 22.64 10.34
C LYS A 149 37.33 21.94 9.25
N PRO A 150 37.40 20.60 9.14
CA PRO A 150 36.54 19.83 8.23
C PRO A 150 35.06 20.09 8.50
N HIS A 151 34.27 20.12 7.44
CA HIS A 151 32.82 20.03 7.49
C HIS A 151 32.39 18.66 8.03
N ASP A 152 31.37 18.68 8.89
CA ASP A 152 30.77 17.50 9.51
C ASP A 152 29.47 17.08 8.81
N SER A 153 28.96 17.88 7.87
CA SER A 153 27.68 17.62 7.22
C SER A 153 27.59 18.24 5.82
N TYR A 154 26.82 17.59 4.96
CA TYR A 154 26.53 18.03 3.60
C TYR A 154 25.04 17.89 3.30
N THR A 155 24.47 18.83 2.55
CA THR A 155 23.05 18.79 2.15
C THR A 155 22.89 19.00 0.66
N TYR A 156 22.33 17.98 0.00
CA TYR A 156 21.92 18.05 -1.40
C TYR A 156 20.44 18.38 -1.53
N ARG A 157 20.11 19.24 -2.51
CA ARG A 157 18.74 19.55 -2.89
C ARG A 157 18.53 19.22 -4.36
N ALA A 158 17.58 18.33 -4.63
CA ALA A 158 17.17 17.99 -5.98
C ALA A 158 16.30 19.09 -6.60
N GLN A 159 16.22 19.11 -7.94
CA GLN A 159 15.35 20.03 -8.69
C GLN A 159 13.87 19.90 -8.30
N SER A 160 13.44 18.71 -7.87
CA SER A 160 12.09 18.44 -7.36
C SER A 160 11.78 19.07 -5.99
N GLY A 161 12.74 19.75 -5.37
CA GLY A 161 12.64 20.30 -4.02
C GLY A 161 13.02 19.32 -2.90
N ALA A 162 13.16 18.03 -3.22
CA ALA A 162 13.53 16.99 -2.26
C ALA A 162 14.94 17.24 -1.72
N LYS A 163 15.16 16.91 -0.44
CA LYS A 163 16.45 17.15 0.23
C LYS A 163 16.98 15.89 0.87
N ALA A 164 18.28 15.71 0.75
CA ALA A 164 19.05 14.68 1.44
C ALA A 164 20.21 15.35 2.18
N SER A 165 20.34 15.09 3.47
CA SER A 165 21.45 15.57 4.28
C SER A 165 22.21 14.39 4.86
N ILE A 166 23.52 14.45 4.83
CA ILE A 166 24.40 13.51 5.52
C ILE A 166 25.16 14.26 6.61
N SER A 167 25.29 13.62 7.77
CA SER A 167 26.13 14.11 8.86
C SER A 167 27.07 13.01 9.32
N MET A 168 28.35 13.32 9.47
CA MET A 168 29.36 12.44 10.06
C MET A 168 29.32 12.64 11.58
N ASN A 169 28.84 11.63 12.30
CA ASN A 169 28.80 11.63 13.75
C ASN A 169 29.87 10.68 14.30
N LYS A 170 30.54 11.08 15.38
CA LYS A 170 31.41 10.16 16.12
C LYS A 170 30.56 9.13 16.84
N ALA A 171 30.79 7.86 16.54
CA ALA A 171 30.13 6.74 17.18
C ALA A 171 31.17 5.79 17.79
N PRO A 172 30.85 5.14 18.92
CA PRO A 172 31.72 4.11 19.48
C PRO A 172 31.69 2.87 18.58
N SER A 173 32.86 2.32 18.27
CA SER A 173 33.03 1.01 17.65
C SER A 173 33.88 0.12 18.53
N ILE A 174 33.41 -1.11 18.75
CA ILE A 174 34.18 -2.13 19.46
C ILE A 174 35.28 -2.63 18.54
N THR A 175 36.54 -2.55 18.98
CA THR A 175 37.72 -3.05 18.26
C THR A 175 38.28 -4.33 18.87
N ASP A 176 38.07 -4.55 20.18
CA ASP A 176 38.44 -5.80 20.86
C ASP A 176 37.48 -6.05 22.03
N GLU A 177 36.62 -7.07 21.87
CA GLU A 177 35.64 -7.47 22.87
C GLU A 177 36.29 -7.91 24.19
N ASN A 178 37.53 -8.43 24.16
CA ASN A 178 38.21 -8.92 25.36
C ASN A 178 38.73 -7.81 26.27
N LEU A 179 38.84 -6.60 25.74
CA LEU A 179 39.28 -5.41 26.48
C LEU A 179 38.10 -4.67 27.13
N ILE A 180 36.86 -5.00 26.76
CA ILE A 180 35.67 -4.33 27.29
C ILE A 180 35.55 -4.63 28.80
N PRO A 181 35.48 -3.60 29.66
CA PRO A 181 35.35 -3.77 31.09
C PRO A 181 34.13 -4.62 31.49
N ARG A 182 34.27 -5.36 32.59
CA ARG A 182 33.23 -6.26 33.10
C ARG A 182 31.88 -5.58 33.38
N GLU A 183 31.89 -4.27 33.63
CA GLU A 183 30.67 -3.46 33.80
C GLU A 183 29.80 -3.37 32.54
N TYR A 184 30.33 -3.75 31.36
CA TYR A 184 29.64 -3.81 30.07
C TYR A 184 29.56 -5.24 29.47
N LEU A 185 29.75 -6.30 30.27
CA LEU A 185 29.95 -7.72 29.84
C LEU A 185 28.80 -8.39 29.05
N VAL A 186 27.65 -7.76 28.95
CA VAL A 186 26.72 -7.96 27.84
C VAL A 186 26.73 -6.60 27.17
N PRO A 187 27.22 -6.42 25.93
CA PRO A 187 27.35 -5.08 25.35
C PRO A 187 25.98 -4.43 25.28
N ASP A 188 25.60 -3.73 26.34
CA ASP A 188 24.49 -2.82 26.32
C ASP A 188 25.03 -1.61 25.58
N MET A 189 24.93 -1.69 24.26
CA MET A 189 25.38 -0.65 23.35
C MET A 189 24.84 0.72 23.78
N LYS A 190 23.68 0.79 24.45
CA LYS A 190 23.14 2.03 25.00
C LYS A 190 23.97 2.60 26.15
N SER A 191 24.45 1.76 27.06
CA SER A 191 25.31 2.18 28.16
C SER A 191 26.70 2.61 27.66
N ILE A 192 27.23 1.88 26.67
CA ILE A 192 28.46 2.24 25.96
C ILE A 192 28.29 3.58 25.23
N GLU A 193 27.23 3.77 24.46
CA GLU A 193 26.92 5.01 23.73
C GLU A 193 26.77 6.20 24.68
N LYS A 194 26.13 6.00 25.84
CA LYS A 194 25.93 7.05 26.85
C LYS A 194 27.26 7.49 27.48
N ASP A 195 28.09 6.55 27.91
CA ASP A 195 29.37 6.85 28.56
C ASP A 195 30.38 7.41 27.54
N PHE A 196 30.35 6.93 26.30
CA PHE A 196 31.11 7.48 25.19
C PHE A 196 30.70 8.92 24.87
N ALA A 197 29.39 9.21 24.82
CA ALA A 197 28.87 10.58 24.63
C ALA A 197 29.25 11.52 25.79
N ALA A 198 29.48 10.99 26.99
CA ALA A 198 29.99 11.72 28.15
C ALA A 198 31.52 11.91 28.13
N GLY A 199 32.22 11.39 27.12
CA GLY A 199 33.68 11.52 26.97
C GLY A 199 34.49 10.54 27.83
N LYS A 200 33.88 9.47 28.34
CA LYS A 200 34.60 8.42 29.09
C LYS A 200 35.36 7.54 28.11
N ASP A 201 36.65 7.33 28.38
CA ASP A 201 37.47 6.37 27.63
C ASP A 201 37.11 4.94 28.07
N ILE A 202 36.74 4.09 27.11
CA ILE A 202 36.32 2.70 27.34
C ILE A 202 37.31 1.78 26.61
N PRO A 203 38.12 0.99 27.33
CA PRO A 203 39.06 0.06 26.70
C PRO A 203 38.36 -0.89 25.71
N GLY A 204 38.99 -1.10 24.56
CA GLY A 204 38.41 -1.90 23.47
C GLY A 204 37.42 -1.16 22.58
N ILE A 205 37.20 0.15 22.78
CA ILE A 205 36.30 1.00 21.99
C ILE A 205 37.08 2.16 21.38
N VAL A 206 36.87 2.40 20.08
CA VAL A 206 37.41 3.57 19.37
C VAL A 206 36.28 4.43 18.83
N SER A 207 36.56 5.72 18.64
CA SER A 207 35.68 6.60 17.88
C SER A 207 35.85 6.31 16.39
N ILE A 208 34.75 5.96 15.73
CA ILE A 208 34.66 5.96 14.26
C ILE A 208 33.72 7.06 13.81
N ASP A 209 33.97 7.61 12.63
CA ASP A 209 33.01 8.49 11.99
C ASP A 209 31.92 7.62 11.33
N LYS A 210 30.68 7.84 11.75
CA LYS A 210 29.51 7.14 11.23
C LYS A 210 28.64 8.15 10.48
N ALA A 211 28.42 7.87 9.21
CA ALA A 211 27.48 8.62 8.40
C ALA A 211 26.04 8.40 8.90
N ALA A 212 25.25 9.48 8.90
CA ALA A 212 23.82 9.43 9.16
C ALA A 212 23.08 10.19 8.07
N LEU A 213 22.39 9.45 7.19
CA LEU A 213 21.57 10.02 6.12
C LEU A 213 20.15 10.37 6.60
N ARG A 214 19.75 11.62 6.39
CA ARG A 214 18.39 12.14 6.58
C ARG A 214 17.78 12.54 5.24
N LEU A 215 16.58 12.03 4.97
CA LEU A 215 15.79 12.36 3.78
C LEU A 215 14.56 13.17 4.22
N TYR A 216 14.27 14.27 3.52
CA TYR A 216 13.14 15.14 3.83
C TYR A 216 12.08 15.01 2.73
N LYS A 217 10.83 14.74 3.11
CA LYS A 217 9.70 14.83 2.19
C LYS A 217 9.45 16.31 1.83
N ASN A 218 9.11 16.55 0.57
CA ASN A 218 8.61 17.84 0.12
C ASN A 218 7.42 18.24 1.03
N GLY A 219 7.56 19.40 1.68
CA GLY A 219 6.46 20.10 2.33
C GLY A 219 5.72 20.97 1.32
#